data_AF-A0A5J4LI18-F1
#
_entry.id   AF-A0A5J4LI18-F1
#
_cell.length_a   1.000
_cell.length_b   1.000
_cell.length_c   1.000
_cell.angle_alpha   90.00
_cell.angle_beta   90.00
_cell.angle_gamma   90.00
#
_symmetry.space_group_name_H-M   'P 1'
#
loop_
_entity.id
_entity.type
_entity.pdbx_description
1 polymer ?
#
loop_
_entity_poly.entity_id
_entity_poly.type
_entity_poly.pdbx_seq_one_letter_code
_entity_poly.pdbx_strand_id
1 'polypeptide(L)'
;MTVVPARTAVSNPSPYPTEGVRYCRESGRHNPGPGTDLSGGDVRVSGRAVEVTDPAVVARYAAAVGPPEPFHLFRAELTEAVRTYTEDGWVVLESWAPRRPLRTLRRTSDDPALRVE
;
A
#
# COMPACT_ATOMS: atom_id res chain seq x y z
N MET A 1 -1.94 6.08 9.14
CA MET A 1 -3.11 5.71 8.31
C MET A 1 -3.11 6.67 7.14
N THR A 2 -2.60 6.24 5.98
CA THR A 2 -2.46 7.13 4.82
C THR A 2 -3.70 7.02 3.95
N VAL A 3 -4.46 8.12 3.87
CA VAL A 3 -5.58 8.28 2.94
C VAL A 3 -4.97 8.69 1.60
N VAL A 4 -5.11 7.86 0.56
CA VAL A 4 -4.73 8.23 -0.80
C VAL A 4 -5.97 8.81 -1.48
N PRO A 5 -6.03 10.10 -1.83
CA PRO A 5 -7.15 10.65 -2.58
C PRO A 5 -7.02 10.18 -4.04
N ALA A 6 -7.93 9.32 -4.48
CA ALA A 6 -8.08 9.02 -5.90
C ALA A 6 -8.62 10.28 -6.60
N ARG A 7 -7.78 10.97 -7.38
CA ARG A 7 -8.26 11.99 -8.31
C ARG A 7 -9.13 11.32 -9.36
N THR A 8 -10.38 11.75 -9.37
CA THR A 8 -11.46 11.31 -10.25
C THR A 8 -11.09 11.54 -11.71
N ALA A 9 -11.16 10.49 -12.52
CA ALA A 9 -11.45 10.60 -13.94
C ALA A 9 -12.62 9.66 -14.28
N VAL A 10 -13.78 10.31 -14.44
CA VAL A 10 -14.83 10.01 -15.43
C VAL A 10 -15.87 8.90 -15.13
N SER A 11 -17.12 9.39 -15.08
CA SER A 11 -18.43 8.79 -15.38
C SER A 11 -18.90 7.54 -14.63
N ASN A 12 -19.85 7.76 -13.71
CA ASN A 12 -20.93 6.82 -13.37
C ASN A 12 -21.90 6.72 -14.58
N PRO A 13 -22.53 5.57 -14.91
CA PRO A 13 -23.40 4.82 -14.00
C PRO A 13 -23.03 3.33 -13.88
N SER A 14 -23.05 2.75 -12.67
CA SER A 14 -22.98 1.28 -12.49
C SER A 14 -24.37 0.66 -12.25
N PRO A 15 -24.85 -0.23 -13.13
CA PRO A 15 -25.96 -1.15 -12.87
C PRO A 15 -25.48 -2.63 -12.97
N TYR A 16 -25.28 -3.28 -11.80
CA TYR A 16 -25.00 -4.74 -11.59
C TYR A 16 -23.64 -5.31 -12.10
N PRO A 17 -23.23 -6.52 -11.68
CA PRO A 17 -23.29 -7.20 -10.39
C PRO A 17 -21.88 -7.48 -9.79
N THR A 18 -21.83 -7.72 -8.49
CA THR A 18 -20.62 -8.06 -7.71
C THR A 18 -20.13 -9.48 -7.99
N GLU A 19 -19.23 -9.66 -8.95
CA GLU A 19 -18.35 -10.84 -9.01
C GLU A 19 -16.89 -10.41 -9.13
N GLY A 20 -16.12 -10.72 -8.08
CA GLY A 20 -14.68 -10.94 -8.19
C GLY A 20 -13.86 -9.81 -8.79
N VAL A 21 -13.92 -8.59 -8.24
CA VAL A 21 -12.89 -7.58 -8.52
C VAL A 21 -11.54 -8.13 -8.01
N ARG A 22 -10.74 -8.61 -8.97
CA ARG A 22 -9.39 -9.12 -8.78
C ARG A 22 -8.44 -8.11 -9.41
N TYR A 23 -8.16 -7.01 -8.70
CA TYR A 23 -7.08 -6.05 -8.96
C TYR A 23 -6.50 -5.64 -7.59
N CYS A 24 -5.20 -5.50 -7.34
CA CYS A 24 -4.11 -5.05 -8.22
C CYS A 24 -2.92 -6.01 -8.26
N ARG A 25 -2.36 -6.20 -9.46
CA ARG A 25 -1.06 -6.85 -9.70
C ARG A 25 -0.01 -5.79 -10.12
N GLU A 26 -0.06 -4.63 -9.51
CA GLU A 26 0.84 -3.51 -9.82
C GLU A 26 1.44 -2.96 -8.53
N SER A 27 2.76 -3.09 -8.42
CA SER A 27 3.56 -2.46 -7.38
C SER A 27 3.98 -1.07 -7.87
N GLY A 28 3.17 -0.04 -7.60
CA GLY A 28 3.57 1.34 -7.81
C GLY A 28 4.47 1.82 -6.68
N ARG A 29 5.63 2.40 -7.00
CA ARG A 29 6.35 3.27 -6.05
C ARG A 29 5.65 4.63 -6.07
N HIS A 30 5.00 5.00 -4.97
CA HIS A 30 4.24 6.24 -4.88
C HIS A 30 4.84 7.10 -3.76
N ASN A 31 5.87 7.89 -4.08
CA ASN A 31 6.31 8.98 -3.21
C ASN A 31 6.25 10.33 -3.96
N PRO A 32 5.10 11.02 -3.99
CA PRO A 32 5.04 12.43 -4.32
C PRO A 32 4.96 13.24 -3.02
N GLY A 33 6.04 13.24 -2.24
CA GLY A 33 6.22 14.10 -1.07
C GLY A 33 7.58 14.80 -1.13
N PRO A 34 7.72 16.06 -0.63
CA PRO A 34 9.01 16.72 -0.57
C PRO A 34 9.94 15.97 0.41
N GLY A 35 11.14 15.60 -0.05
CA GLY A 35 12.05 14.69 0.66
C GLY A 35 12.46 13.50 -0.22
N THR A 36 13.03 13.78 -1.40
CA THR A 36 13.38 12.79 -2.43
C THR A 36 14.65 11.99 -2.12
N ASP A 37 15.19 12.08 -0.91
CA ASP A 37 16.24 11.19 -0.48
C ASP A 37 15.63 9.85 -0.03
N LEU A 38 16.38 8.76 -0.21
CA LEU A 38 15.98 7.45 0.30
C LEU A 38 16.29 7.30 1.80
N SER A 39 16.65 8.40 2.49
CA SER A 39 17.09 8.34 3.90
C SER A 39 15.94 7.91 4.82
N GLY A 40 14.70 8.31 4.49
CA GLY A 40 13.50 7.82 5.16
C GLY A 40 13.04 6.41 4.73
N GLY A 41 13.53 5.95 3.58
CA GLY A 41 13.09 4.72 2.92
C GLY A 41 11.73 4.81 2.23
N ASP A 42 11.32 3.72 1.58
CA ASP A 42 10.03 3.50 0.92
C ASP A 42 9.38 2.23 1.45
N VAL A 43 8.04 2.17 1.46
CA VAL A 43 7.30 0.97 1.85
C VAL A 43 6.30 0.60 0.77
N ARG A 44 6.45 -0.59 0.21
CA ARG A 44 5.45 -1.23 -0.62
C ARG A 44 4.53 -2.09 0.23
N VAL A 45 3.23 -1.95 0.04
CA VAL A 45 2.22 -2.84 0.64
C VAL A 45 1.48 -3.58 -0.48
N SER A 46 1.36 -4.90 -0.34
CA SER A 46 0.66 -5.77 -1.28
C SER A 46 -0.53 -6.44 -0.58
N GLY A 47 -1.62 -6.66 -1.31
CA GLY A 47 -2.80 -7.30 -0.76
C GLY A 47 -4.04 -7.13 -1.64
N ARG A 48 -5.21 -7.39 -1.05
CA ARG A 48 -6.51 -7.17 -1.70
C ARG A 48 -7.18 -5.92 -1.11
N ALA A 49 -7.72 -5.06 -1.97
CA ALA A 49 -8.67 -4.04 -1.56
C ALA A 49 -10.09 -4.60 -1.65
N VAL A 50 -10.83 -4.56 -0.55
CA VAL A 50 -12.23 -5.01 -0.47
C VAL A 50 -13.10 -3.82 -0.16
N GLU A 51 -14.06 -3.51 -1.04
CA GLU A 51 -15.00 -2.41 -0.79
C GLU A 51 -15.85 -2.70 0.45
N VAL A 52 -16.03 -1.68 1.27
CA VAL A 52 -16.89 -1.69 2.45
C VAL A 52 -18.18 -1.00 2.08
N THR A 53 -19.25 -1.79 1.94
CA THR A 53 -20.57 -1.30 1.55
C THR A 53 -21.56 -1.22 2.72
N ASP A 54 -21.19 -1.73 3.91
CA ASP A 54 -22.01 -1.61 5.11
C ASP A 54 -22.17 -0.13 5.53
N PRO A 55 -23.39 0.44 5.46
CA PRO A 55 -23.62 1.85 5.74
C PRO A 55 -23.21 2.26 7.16
N ALA A 56 -23.35 1.37 8.15
CA ALA A 56 -22.99 1.68 9.53
C ALA A 56 -21.46 1.83 9.70
N VAL A 57 -20.68 1.03 8.95
CA VAL A 57 -19.21 1.13 8.95
C VAL A 57 -18.76 2.38 8.21
N VAL A 58 -19.36 2.70 7.07
CA VAL A 58 -19.06 3.91 6.29
C VAL A 58 -19.37 5.15 7.11
N ALA A 59 -20.53 5.23 7.76
CA ALA A 59 -20.91 6.35 8.61
C ALA A 59 -19.96 6.53 9.80
N ARG A 60 -19.55 5.43 10.45
CA ARG A 60 -18.56 5.48 11.54
C ARG A 60 -17.21 6.02 11.07
N TYR A 61 -16.76 5.62 9.89
CA TYR A 61 -15.53 6.15 9.30
C TYR A 61 -15.65 7.63 8.96
N ALA A 62 -16.76 8.04 8.32
CA ALA A 62 -17.03 9.43 7.98
C ALA A 62 -17.01 10.33 9.21
N ALA A 63 -17.67 9.90 10.30
CA ALA A 63 -17.72 10.65 11.55
C ALA A 63 -16.33 10.81 12.20
N ALA A 64 -15.44 9.82 12.06
CA ALA A 64 -14.12 9.85 12.66
C ALA A 64 -13.09 10.66 11.84
N VAL A 65 -13.19 10.64 10.50
CA VAL A 65 -12.16 11.18 9.60
C VAL A 65 -12.60 12.47 8.90
N GLY A 66 -13.91 12.73 8.78
CA GLY A 66 -14.45 13.88 8.05
C GLY A 66 -14.00 13.96 6.58
N PRO A 67 -14.02 12.87 5.80
CA PRO A 67 -13.63 12.92 4.40
C PRO A 67 -14.65 13.74 3.57
N PRO A 68 -14.24 14.38 2.47
CA PRO A 68 -15.17 14.93 1.50
C PRO A 68 -16.10 13.83 0.94
N GLU A 69 -17.40 14.12 0.86
CA GLU A 69 -18.41 13.19 0.34
C GLU A 69 -18.80 13.54 -1.12
N PRO A 70 -19.17 12.54 -1.95
CA PRO A 70 -19.20 11.10 -1.66
C PRO A 70 -17.81 10.45 -1.73
N PHE A 71 -17.63 9.34 -1.00
CA PHE A 71 -16.40 8.57 -1.02
C PHE A 71 -16.67 7.06 -1.04
N HIS A 72 -15.70 6.30 -1.55
CA HIS A 72 -15.64 4.83 -1.40
C HIS A 72 -14.71 4.47 -0.25
N LEU A 73 -15.11 3.47 0.54
CA LEU A 73 -14.30 2.94 1.62
C LEU A 73 -13.80 1.54 1.24
N PHE A 74 -12.51 1.29 1.39
CA PHE A 74 -11.91 -0.02 1.16
C PHE A 74 -11.16 -0.51 2.39
N ARG A 75 -11.34 -1.79 2.72
CA ARG A 75 -10.49 -2.51 3.66
C ARG A 75 -9.32 -3.12 2.89
N ALA A 76 -8.09 -2.85 3.34
CA ALA A 76 -6.91 -3.51 2.81
C ALA A 76 -6.65 -4.82 3.56
N GLU A 77 -6.67 -5.94 2.83
CA GLU A 77 -6.28 -7.26 3.32
C GLU A 77 -4.82 -7.52 2.90
N LEU A 78 -3.89 -7.16 3.78
CA LEU A 78 -2.46 -7.20 3.50
C LEU A 78 -1.94 -8.64 3.39
N THR A 79 -1.15 -8.88 2.35
CA THR A 79 -0.41 -10.14 2.15
C THR A 79 1.09 -9.96 2.30
N GLU A 80 1.61 -8.74 2.09
CA GLU A 80 3.03 -8.44 2.22
C GLU A 80 3.24 -6.95 2.50
N ALA A 81 4.27 -6.63 3.28
CA ALA A 81 4.88 -5.31 3.32
C ALA A 81 6.39 -5.44 3.06
N VAL A 82 6.92 -4.61 2.17
CA VAL A 82 8.36 -4.53 1.88
C VAL A 82 8.83 -3.11 2.14
N ARG A 83 9.73 -2.94 3.11
CA ARG A 83 10.42 -1.68 3.35
C ARG A 83 11.77 -1.70 2.64
N THR A 84 12.08 -0.65 1.90
CA THR A 84 13.37 -0.46 1.24
C THR A 84 14.00 0.82 1.77
N TYR A 85 15.23 0.74 2.28
CA TYR A 85 15.96 1.92 2.77
C TYR A 85 17.46 1.75 2.56
N THR A 86 18.21 2.81 2.79
CA THR A 86 19.69 2.79 2.74
C THR A 86 20.27 2.92 4.14
N GLU A 87 21.30 2.13 4.45
CA GLU A 87 22.01 2.13 5.73
C GLU A 87 23.48 1.85 5.48
N ASP A 88 24.39 2.76 5.87
CA ASP A 88 25.85 2.57 5.82
C ASP A 88 26.39 1.99 4.49
N GLY A 89 25.91 2.50 3.35
CA GLY A 89 26.32 2.04 2.01
C GLY A 89 25.60 0.77 1.51
N TRP A 90 24.68 0.22 2.31
CA TRP A 90 23.80 -0.89 1.93
C TRP A 90 22.44 -0.38 1.46
N VAL A 91 21.87 -1.07 0.49
CA VAL A 91 20.43 -1.08 0.22
C VAL A 91 19.83 -2.25 0.98
N VAL A 92 18.92 -1.96 1.91
CA VAL A 92 18.27 -2.94 2.77
C VAL A 92 16.82 -3.10 2.34
N LEU A 93 16.36 -4.35 2.21
CA LEU A 93 14.96 -4.70 2.02
C LEU A 93 14.49 -5.56 3.19
N GLU A 94 13.51 -5.07 3.94
CA GLU A 94 12.83 -5.84 4.97
C GLU A 94 11.49 -6.29 4.43
N SER A 95 11.25 -7.61 4.40
CA SER A 95 10.00 -8.20 3.92
C SER A 95 9.26 -8.88 5.06
N TRP A 96 8.00 -8.49 5.22
CA TRP A 96 7.07 -9.07 6.17
C TRP A 96 5.87 -9.64 5.43
N ALA A 97 5.39 -10.80 5.89
CA ALA A 97 4.12 -11.37 5.47
C ALA A 97 3.40 -12.00 6.68
N PRO A 98 2.06 -12.07 6.69
CA PRO A 98 1.33 -12.73 7.77
C PRO A 98 1.84 -14.15 8.01
N ARG A 99 2.06 -14.51 9.28
CA ARG A 99 2.55 -15.83 9.73
C ARG A 99 3.95 -16.22 9.20
N ARG A 100 4.73 -15.26 8.72
CA ARG A 100 6.15 -15.43 8.40
C ARG A 100 6.97 -14.50 9.31
N PRO A 101 8.17 -14.92 9.75
CA PRO A 101 9.09 -13.98 10.39
C PRO A 101 9.48 -12.88 9.40
N LEU A 102 9.94 -11.75 9.93
CA LEU A 102 10.58 -10.73 9.12
C LEU A 102 11.82 -11.33 8.45
N ARG A 103 12.00 -11.07 7.16
CA ARG A 103 13.19 -11.47 6.40
C ARG A 103 13.90 -10.21 5.92
N THR A 104 15.20 -10.16 6.13
CA THR A 104 16.02 -9.01 5.76
C THR A 104 16.98 -9.37 4.63
N LEU A 105 17.05 -8.49 3.64
CA LEU A 105 17.98 -8.58 2.53
C LEU A 105 18.92 -7.38 2.57
N ARG A 106 20.22 -7.62 2.45
CA ARG A 106 21.21 -6.55 2.34
C ARG A 106 22.06 -6.75 1.09
N ARG A 107 22.26 -5.67 0.33
CA ARG A 107 23.21 -5.63 -0.80
C ARG A 107 23.87 -4.26 -0.88
N THR A 108 25.09 -4.19 -1.39
CA THR A 108 25.68 -2.90 -1.79
C THR A 108 25.24 -2.57 -3.22
N SER A 109 25.47 -1.34 -3.67
CA SER A 109 25.15 -0.96 -5.06
C SER A 109 25.97 -1.73 -6.11
N ASP A 110 27.17 -2.18 -5.73
CA ASP A 110 28.15 -2.76 -6.65
C ASP A 110 28.34 -4.28 -6.49
N ASP A 111 27.65 -4.91 -5.54
CA ASP A 111 27.71 -6.34 -5.29
C ASP A 111 26.36 -7.02 -5.63
N PRO A 112 26.29 -7.84 -6.70
CA PRO A 112 25.09 -8.60 -7.02
C PRO A 112 24.84 -9.78 -6.06
N ALA A 113 25.81 -10.13 -5.19
CA ALA A 113 25.66 -11.22 -4.25
C ALA A 113 24.68 -10.85 -3.12
N LEU A 114 23.55 -11.54 -3.14
CA LEU A 114 22.42 -11.31 -2.25
C LEU A 114 22.68 -11.96 -0.87
N ARG A 115 22.74 -11.15 0.20
CA ARG A 115 22.81 -11.66 1.59
C ARG A 115 21.40 -11.72 2.18
N VAL A 116 20.99 -12.91 2.63
CA VAL A 116 19.71 -13.15 3.33
C VAL A 116 19.99 -13.38 4.79
N GLU A 117 19.34 -12.60 5.63
CA GLU A 117 19.33 -12.72 7.10
C GLU A 117 17.91 -13.05 7.58
#